data_AF-A0A1G8SGP2-F1
#
_entry.id   AF-A0A1G8SGP2-F1
#
_cell.length_a   1.000
_cell.length_b   1.000
_cell.length_c   1.000
_cell.angle_alpha   90.00
_cell.angle_beta   90.00
_cell.angle_gamma   90.00
#
_symmetry.space_group_name_H-M   'P 1'
#
loop_
_entity.id
_entity.type
_entity.pdbx_description
1 polymer ?
#
loop_
_entity_poly.entity_id
_entity_poly.type
_entity_poly.pdbx_seq_one_letter_code
_entity_poly.pdbx_strand_id
1 'polypeptide(L)'
;MISAREGDRAPTGLLVEEFVLCEDYTAAGIDGAEWRAENRAWSSSAEASRAIRADRALRGRVTPVSRQEACKAFRLLGGGELPEEAGLRTLFQERRSLPTSSPLNMSGSSARRYRILFAGDLGADGLARAREALRLEPTGDPRVVGAASTDAGGHGFTWELRRIGAGIAWCVDVTARLGSGPVTALGALLHHHRQAVRDQGLIPVTIERFA
;
A
#
# COMPACT_ATOMS: atom_id res chain seq x y z
N MET A 1 3.08 -0.78 -12.80
CA MET A 1 3.45 -0.46 -14.20
C MET A 1 3.45 1.05 -14.38
N ILE A 2 4.35 1.61 -15.17
CA ILE A 2 4.45 3.06 -15.42
C ILE A 2 4.17 3.32 -16.91
N SER A 3 3.33 4.30 -17.20
CA SER A 3 3.03 4.78 -18.55
C SER A 3 3.66 6.16 -18.85
N ALA A 4 3.72 6.54 -20.13
CA ALA A 4 4.19 7.87 -20.53
C ALA A 4 3.27 8.97 -20.01
N ARG A 5 1.95 8.79 -20.16
CA ARG A 5 0.89 9.67 -19.65
C ARG A 5 -0.21 8.86 -18.95
N GLU A 6 -1.04 9.56 -18.19
CA GLU A 6 -2.23 8.95 -17.59
C GLU A 6 -3.17 8.42 -18.67
N GLY A 7 -3.67 7.19 -18.48
CA GLY A 7 -4.56 6.52 -19.44
C GLY A 7 -3.87 5.86 -20.64
N ASP A 8 -2.56 6.06 -20.83
CA ASP A 8 -1.82 5.38 -21.89
C ASP A 8 -1.76 3.87 -21.66
N ARG A 9 -2.07 3.10 -22.71
CA ARG A 9 -2.08 1.64 -22.68
C ARG A 9 -0.69 1.02 -22.75
N ALA A 10 0.26 1.72 -23.35
CA ALA A 10 1.62 1.23 -23.53
C ALA A 10 2.49 1.64 -22.33
N PRO A 11 3.09 0.67 -21.60
CA PRO A 11 4.00 1.00 -20.52
C PRO A 11 5.31 1.56 -21.06
N THR A 12 5.97 2.38 -20.24
CA THR A 12 7.35 2.86 -20.43
C THR A 12 8.31 2.27 -19.41
N GLY A 13 7.79 1.69 -18.32
CA GLY A 13 8.60 1.11 -17.26
C GLY A 13 7.84 0.24 -16.27
N LEU A 14 8.60 -0.37 -15.38
CA LEU A 14 8.08 -1.11 -14.23
C LEU A 14 8.70 -0.57 -12.96
N LEU A 15 7.83 -0.31 -11.98
CA LEU A 15 8.23 -0.02 -10.60
C LEU A 15 7.86 -1.22 -9.74
N VAL A 16 8.87 -1.75 -9.05
CA VAL A 16 8.71 -2.77 -8.02
C VAL A 16 9.03 -2.12 -6.67
N GLU A 17 8.14 -2.27 -5.71
CA GLU A 17 8.30 -1.74 -4.36
C GLU A 17 7.94 -2.80 -3.33
N GLU A 18 8.65 -2.79 -2.22
CA GLU A 18 8.37 -3.59 -1.04
C GLU A 18 8.41 -2.71 0.21
N PHE A 19 7.42 -2.87 1.09
CA PHE A 19 7.46 -2.26 2.42
C PHE A 19 8.38 -3.07 3.32
N VAL A 20 9.34 -2.40 3.93
CA VAL A 20 10.13 -2.94 5.03
C VAL A 20 9.35 -2.67 6.31
N LEU A 21 8.97 -3.73 7.01
CA LEU A 21 8.17 -3.64 8.23
C LEU A 21 9.02 -3.91 9.47
N CYS A 22 8.71 -3.21 10.56
CA CYS A 22 9.18 -3.53 11.91
C CYS A 22 8.47 -4.80 12.44
N GLU A 23 8.94 -5.31 13.58
CA GLU A 23 8.32 -6.47 14.26
C GLU A 23 6.85 -6.24 14.64
N ASP A 24 6.46 -4.98 14.87
CA ASP A 24 5.08 -4.59 15.18
C ASP A 24 4.24 -4.24 13.93
N TYR A 25 4.75 -4.53 12.73
CA TYR A 25 4.13 -4.25 11.43
C TYR A 25 4.01 -2.76 11.06
N THR A 26 4.64 -1.85 11.79
CA THR A 26 4.83 -0.48 11.30
C THR A 26 5.83 -0.44 10.14
N ALA A 27 5.71 0.56 9.27
CA ALA A 27 6.59 0.71 8.13
C ALA A 27 7.92 1.37 8.55
N ALA A 28 9.03 0.65 8.41
CA ALA A 28 10.38 1.19 8.58
C ALA A 28 10.88 1.92 7.32
N GLY A 29 10.39 1.51 6.15
CA GLY A 29 10.82 2.06 4.88
C GLY A 29 10.16 1.41 3.67
N ILE A 30 10.58 1.87 2.50
CA ILE A 30 10.21 1.29 1.20
C ILE A 30 11.50 1.01 0.44
N ASP A 31 11.67 -0.25 0.06
CA ASP A 31 12.74 -0.69 -0.84
C ASP A 31 12.13 -0.85 -2.25
N GLY A 32 12.91 -0.62 -3.30
CA GLY A 32 12.38 -0.75 -4.65
C GLY A 32 13.42 -0.65 -5.75
N ALA A 33 12.97 -0.99 -6.96
CA ALA A 33 13.73 -0.85 -8.19
C ALA A 33 12.82 -0.45 -9.34
N GLU A 34 13.37 0.29 -10.29
CA GLU A 34 12.69 0.71 -11.51
C GLU A 34 13.39 0.16 -12.75
N TRP A 35 12.62 -0.48 -13.63
CA TRP A 35 13.03 -0.81 -14.99
C TRP A 35 12.52 0.26 -15.95
N ARG A 36 13.42 0.80 -16.77
CA ARG A 36 13.08 1.75 -17.85
C ARG A 36 13.46 1.16 -19.20
N ALA A 37 12.52 1.17 -20.14
CA ALA A 37 12.77 0.67 -21.50
C ALA A 37 13.86 1.46 -22.24
N GLU A 38 13.98 2.76 -21.96
CA GLU A 38 15.00 3.66 -22.55
C GLU A 38 16.41 3.16 -22.29
N ASN A 39 16.70 2.76 -21.04
CA ASN A 39 18.04 2.35 -20.60
C ASN A 39 18.20 0.83 -20.58
N ARG A 40 17.11 0.07 -20.71
CA ARG A 40 17.04 -1.40 -20.59
C ARG A 40 17.80 -1.91 -19.35
N ALA A 41 17.62 -1.22 -18.24
CA ALA A 41 18.32 -1.50 -17.00
C ALA A 41 17.42 -1.27 -15.79
N TRP A 42 17.69 -2.01 -14.73
CA TRP A 42 17.17 -1.74 -13.39
C TRP A 42 17.99 -0.65 -12.72
N SER A 43 17.33 0.23 -11.98
CA SER A 43 17.93 1.35 -11.26
C SER A 43 17.21 1.58 -9.92
N SER A 44 17.83 2.37 -9.03
CA SER A 44 17.15 2.84 -7.81
C SER A 44 15.83 3.52 -8.17
N SER A 45 14.79 3.25 -7.38
CA SER A 45 13.47 3.87 -7.56
C SER A 45 13.13 4.90 -6.49
N ALA A 46 14.04 5.24 -5.57
CA ALA A 46 13.72 6.06 -4.39
C ALA A 46 13.12 7.44 -4.74
N GLU A 47 13.70 8.14 -5.71
CA GLU A 47 13.21 9.44 -6.18
C GLU A 47 11.87 9.31 -6.93
N ALA A 48 11.77 8.34 -7.84
CA ALA A 48 10.53 8.08 -8.59
C ALA A 48 9.38 7.72 -7.63
N SER A 49 9.64 6.83 -6.67
CA SER A 49 8.74 6.43 -5.59
C SER A 49 8.24 7.62 -4.77
N ARG A 50 9.14 8.58 -4.47
CA ARG A 50 8.79 9.84 -3.81
C ARG A 50 7.89 10.72 -4.66
N ALA A 51 8.30 10.94 -5.90
CA ALA A 51 7.61 11.82 -6.82
C ALA A 51 6.18 11.32 -7.10
N ILE A 52 6.01 10.02 -7.31
CA ILE A 52 4.71 9.37 -7.50
C ILE A 52 3.77 9.58 -6.29
N ARG A 53 4.29 9.52 -5.06
CA ARG A 53 3.47 9.76 -3.86
C ARG A 53 3.11 11.23 -3.67
N ALA A 54 3.98 12.16 -4.09
CA ALA A 54 3.79 13.59 -3.92
C ALA A 54 2.96 14.25 -5.04
N ASP A 55 3.12 13.80 -6.29
CA ASP A 55 2.59 14.44 -7.49
C ASP A 55 1.41 13.64 -8.07
N ARG A 56 0.27 14.31 -8.29
CA ARG A 56 -0.93 13.70 -8.84
C ARG A 56 -0.77 13.26 -10.29
N ALA A 57 -0.12 14.05 -11.14
CA ALA A 57 0.07 13.73 -12.55
C ALA A 57 1.03 12.55 -12.71
N LEU A 58 2.09 12.48 -11.91
CA LEU A 58 2.97 11.31 -11.91
C LEU A 58 2.27 10.06 -11.39
N ARG A 59 1.44 10.20 -10.35
CA ARG A 59 0.62 9.10 -9.85
C ARG A 59 -0.37 8.55 -10.87
N GLY A 60 -1.03 9.41 -11.65
CA GLY A 60 -1.96 9.01 -12.71
C GLY A 60 -1.33 8.14 -13.81
N ARG A 61 0.01 8.13 -13.91
CA ARG A 61 0.76 7.29 -14.85
C ARG A 61 1.04 5.89 -14.31
N VAL A 62 0.73 5.60 -13.06
CA VAL A 62 1.09 4.34 -12.40
C VAL A 62 -0.15 3.50 -12.19
N THR A 63 -0.10 2.27 -12.70
CA THR A 63 -1.18 1.29 -12.53
C THR A 63 -0.64 0.08 -11.75
N PRO A 64 -1.29 -0.32 -10.64
CA PRO A 64 -1.01 -1.60 -10.00
C PRO A 64 -1.34 -2.72 -10.98
N VAL A 65 -0.50 -3.74 -11.03
CA VAL A 65 -0.67 -4.86 -11.96
C VAL A 65 -0.33 -6.15 -11.24
N SER A 66 -0.98 -7.23 -11.65
CA SER A 66 -0.64 -8.57 -11.19
C SER A 66 0.79 -8.96 -11.63
N ARG A 67 1.34 -9.98 -10.99
CA ARG A 67 2.63 -10.56 -11.38
C ARG A 67 2.65 -10.99 -12.85
N GLN A 68 1.56 -11.58 -13.33
CA GLN A 68 1.46 -12.05 -14.71
C GLN A 68 1.49 -10.88 -15.72
N GLU A 69 0.77 -9.79 -15.42
CA GLU A 69 0.78 -8.58 -16.23
C GLU A 69 2.14 -7.89 -16.20
N ALA A 70 2.80 -7.84 -15.04
CA ALA A 70 4.17 -7.34 -14.92
C ALA A 70 5.15 -8.15 -15.79
N CYS A 71 5.05 -9.49 -15.82
CA CYS A 71 5.87 -10.32 -16.71
C CYS A 71 5.64 -9.99 -18.19
N LYS A 72 4.38 -9.81 -18.61
CA LYS A 72 4.04 -9.42 -19.98
C LYS A 72 4.62 -8.05 -20.33
N ALA A 73 4.42 -7.06 -19.47
CA ALA A 73 4.94 -5.72 -19.65
C ALA A 73 6.48 -5.72 -19.70
N PHE A 74 7.16 -6.47 -18.82
CA PHE A 74 8.62 -6.55 -18.80
C PHE A 74 9.19 -7.08 -20.12
N ARG A 75 8.57 -8.12 -20.69
CA ARG A 75 8.93 -8.66 -22.02
C ARG A 75 8.74 -7.62 -23.13
N LEU A 76 7.60 -6.92 -23.12
CA LEU A 76 7.31 -5.85 -24.10
C LEU A 76 8.33 -4.70 -24.00
N LEU A 77 8.82 -4.41 -22.80
CA LEU A 77 9.82 -3.39 -22.52
C LEU A 77 11.27 -3.86 -22.78
N GLY A 78 11.46 -5.08 -23.32
CA GLY A 78 12.77 -5.62 -23.68
C GLY A 78 13.57 -6.24 -22.52
N GLY A 79 12.95 -6.48 -21.36
CA GLY A 79 13.62 -7.03 -20.17
C GLY A 79 13.80 -8.55 -20.14
N GLY A 80 13.13 -9.30 -21.03
CA GLY A 80 13.14 -10.76 -21.02
C GLY A 80 12.23 -11.34 -19.93
N GLU A 81 12.71 -12.29 -19.14
CA GLU A 81 11.93 -12.89 -18.05
C GLU A 81 12.06 -12.11 -16.75
N LEU A 82 10.93 -11.78 -16.13
CA LEU A 82 10.92 -11.02 -14.89
C LEU A 82 11.47 -11.89 -13.75
N PRO A 83 12.53 -11.45 -13.03
CA PRO A 83 13.11 -12.22 -11.93
C PRO A 83 12.07 -12.52 -10.85
N GLU A 84 12.15 -13.69 -10.21
CA GLU A 84 11.33 -14.04 -9.05
C GLU A 84 11.52 -13.03 -7.90
N GLU A 85 10.63 -13.06 -6.89
CA GLU A 85 10.64 -12.07 -5.80
C GLU A 85 12.00 -11.98 -5.10
N ALA A 86 12.65 -13.11 -4.82
CA ALA A 86 13.99 -13.13 -4.22
C ALA A 86 15.03 -12.45 -5.13
N GLY A 87 14.94 -12.66 -6.45
CA GLY A 87 15.80 -12.01 -7.43
C GLY A 87 15.51 -10.52 -7.60
N LEU A 88 14.24 -10.09 -7.47
CA LEU A 88 13.90 -8.66 -7.50
C LEU A 88 14.46 -7.93 -6.28
N ARG A 89 14.45 -8.57 -5.10
CA ARG A 89 15.00 -7.98 -3.87
C ARG A 89 16.49 -7.69 -3.96
N THR A 90 17.26 -8.44 -4.75
CA THR A 90 18.69 -8.15 -4.95
C THR A 90 18.93 -6.90 -5.79
N LEU A 91 17.91 -6.40 -6.49
CA LEU A 91 17.97 -5.18 -7.31
C LEU A 91 17.67 -3.91 -6.49
N PHE A 92 17.25 -4.03 -5.23
CA PHE A 92 16.95 -2.89 -4.38
C PHE A 92 18.25 -2.23 -3.92
N GLN A 93 18.61 -1.14 -4.58
CA GLN A 93 19.88 -0.44 -4.36
C GLN A 93 19.82 0.55 -3.20
N GLU A 94 18.64 1.07 -2.89
CA GLU A 94 18.46 2.14 -1.92
C GLU A 94 17.20 1.92 -1.09
N ARG A 95 17.35 1.96 0.23
CA ARG A 95 16.24 2.00 1.16
C ARG A 95 15.82 3.42 1.42
N ARG A 96 14.53 3.71 1.25
CA ARG A 96 13.95 4.94 1.76
C ARG A 96 13.37 4.72 3.14
N SER A 97 14.06 5.22 4.16
CA SER A 97 13.55 5.22 5.53
C SER A 97 12.29 6.07 5.64
N LEU A 98 11.28 5.54 6.32
CA LEU A 98 10.11 6.31 6.72
C LEU A 98 10.31 6.79 8.17
N PRO A 99 9.81 7.99 8.53
CA PRO A 99 9.91 8.48 9.89
C PRO A 99 9.23 7.50 10.85
N THR A 100 10.00 6.95 11.78
CA THR A 100 9.45 6.15 12.88
C THR A 100 9.10 7.10 14.01
N SER A 101 7.82 7.41 14.16
CA SER A 101 7.33 8.16 15.31
C SER A 101 7.12 7.21 16.47
N SER A 102 7.55 7.56 17.68
CA SER A 102 7.05 6.86 18.87
C SER A 102 5.52 6.97 18.89
N PRO A 103 4.79 5.87 19.14
CA PRO A 103 3.32 5.89 19.11
C PRO A 103 2.78 6.98 20.03
N LEU A 104 1.96 7.88 19.50
CA LEU A 104 1.24 8.88 20.29
C LEU A 104 0.36 8.16 21.29
N ASN A 105 0.62 8.35 22.60
CA ASN A 105 -0.02 7.59 23.68
C ASN A 105 -1.41 8.18 24.01
N MET A 106 -2.46 7.71 23.32
CA MET A 106 -3.82 8.15 23.58
C MET A 106 -4.48 7.29 24.66
N SER A 107 -4.00 7.44 25.90
CA SER A 107 -4.61 6.99 27.17
C SER A 107 -5.30 5.60 27.24
N GLY A 108 -4.73 4.69 28.04
CA GLY A 108 -5.46 3.68 28.84
C GLY A 108 -6.09 2.46 28.14
N SER A 109 -6.14 2.43 26.81
CA SER A 109 -6.69 1.31 26.04
C SER A 109 -5.63 0.23 25.79
N SER A 110 -5.95 -1.04 26.04
CA SER A 110 -5.11 -2.17 25.62
C SER A 110 -5.14 -2.43 24.10
N ALA A 111 -6.00 -1.72 23.37
CA ALA A 111 -6.13 -1.85 21.92
C ALA A 111 -5.09 -0.99 21.20
N ARG A 112 -4.38 -1.59 20.24
CA ARG A 112 -3.41 -0.89 19.39
C ARG A 112 -4.10 -0.37 18.13
N ARG A 113 -3.86 0.88 17.74
CA ARG A 113 -4.41 1.43 16.49
C ARG A 113 -3.34 1.53 15.42
N TYR A 114 -3.59 0.99 14.24
CA TYR A 114 -2.74 1.10 13.07
C TYR A 114 -3.42 1.96 12.01
N ARG A 115 -2.64 2.71 11.23
CA ARG A 115 -3.12 3.40 10.03
C ARG A 115 -2.30 2.99 8.84
N ILE A 116 -2.98 2.51 7.82
CA ILE A 116 -2.42 2.38 6.48
C ILE A 116 -2.81 3.63 5.72
N LEU A 117 -1.83 4.47 5.38
CA LEU A 117 -2.05 5.71 4.64
C LEU A 117 -1.86 5.47 3.14
N PHE A 118 -2.72 6.06 2.32
CA PHE A 118 -2.65 5.94 0.86
C PHE A 118 -2.72 7.29 0.17
N ALA A 119 -1.93 7.44 -0.89
CA ALA A 119 -1.99 8.55 -1.83
C ALA A 119 -2.83 8.17 -3.06
N GLY A 120 -3.58 9.14 -3.58
CA GLY A 120 -4.48 8.94 -4.71
C GLY A 120 -5.93 9.22 -4.35
N ASP A 121 -6.82 8.94 -5.30
CA ASP A 121 -8.25 9.05 -5.09
C ASP A 121 -8.97 7.78 -5.56
N LEU A 122 -10.09 7.47 -4.93
CA LEU A 122 -10.97 6.37 -5.32
C LEU A 122 -12.17 6.96 -6.05
N GLY A 123 -12.31 6.63 -7.33
CA GLY A 123 -13.60 6.79 -8.02
C GLY A 123 -14.67 5.90 -7.42
N ALA A 124 -15.93 6.12 -7.78
CA ALA A 124 -17.08 5.39 -7.24
C ALA A 124 -16.91 3.85 -7.32
N ASP A 125 -16.47 3.35 -8.48
CA ASP A 125 -16.27 1.92 -8.70
C ASP A 125 -15.12 1.35 -7.85
N GLY A 126 -14.01 2.10 -7.75
CA GLY A 126 -12.87 1.71 -6.92
C GLY A 126 -13.26 1.69 -5.44
N LEU A 127 -14.09 2.64 -5.01
CA LEU A 127 -14.62 2.68 -3.66
C LEU A 127 -15.55 1.49 -3.38
N ALA A 128 -16.44 1.14 -4.32
CA ALA A 128 -17.33 0.00 -4.19
C ALA A 128 -16.55 -1.31 -4.05
N ARG A 129 -15.54 -1.53 -4.89
CA ARG A 129 -14.67 -2.71 -4.81
C ARG A 129 -13.83 -2.74 -3.54
N ALA A 130 -13.31 -1.60 -3.09
CA ALA A 130 -12.62 -1.51 -1.81
C ALA A 130 -13.54 -1.87 -0.63
N ARG A 131 -14.80 -1.39 -0.65
CA ARG A 131 -15.80 -1.73 0.37
C ARG A 131 -16.10 -3.22 0.40
N GLU A 132 -16.30 -3.84 -0.76
CA GLU A 132 -16.52 -5.27 -0.87
C GLU A 132 -15.34 -6.09 -0.35
N ALA A 133 -14.12 -5.78 -0.82
CA ALA A 133 -12.91 -6.50 -0.43
C ALA A 133 -12.62 -6.38 1.08
N LEU A 134 -12.88 -5.21 1.66
CA LEU A 134 -12.71 -4.93 3.09
C LEU A 134 -13.96 -5.28 3.92
N ARG A 135 -15.02 -5.81 3.30
CA ARG A 135 -16.31 -6.19 3.93
C ARG A 135 -16.95 -5.06 4.74
N LEU A 136 -16.88 -3.83 4.22
CA LEU A 136 -17.29 -2.62 4.93
C LEU A 136 -18.81 -2.41 4.89
N GLU A 137 -19.40 -2.34 6.08
CA GLU A 137 -20.77 -1.89 6.26
C GLU A 137 -20.83 -0.36 6.38
N PRO A 138 -21.90 0.30 5.89
CA PRO A 138 -22.08 1.73 6.07
C PRO A 138 -22.02 2.13 7.54
N THR A 139 -21.40 3.28 7.81
CA THR A 139 -21.47 3.90 9.14
C THR A 139 -22.41 5.10 9.08
N GLY A 140 -22.95 5.49 10.24
CA GLY A 140 -23.67 6.77 10.38
C GLY A 140 -22.75 8.00 10.41
N ASP A 141 -21.42 7.81 10.39
CA ASP A 141 -20.45 8.91 10.39
C ASP A 141 -20.11 9.31 8.94
N PRO A 142 -20.41 10.55 8.51
CA PRO A 142 -20.09 11.01 7.16
C PRO A 142 -18.58 11.05 6.86
N ARG A 143 -17.72 10.95 7.88
CA ARG A 143 -16.26 10.90 7.72
C ARG A 143 -15.75 9.49 7.43
N VAL A 144 -16.55 8.45 7.69
CA VAL A 144 -16.17 7.05 7.55
C VAL A 144 -17.04 6.38 6.49
N VAL A 145 -16.41 5.93 5.40
CA VAL A 145 -17.12 5.31 4.27
C VAL A 145 -17.75 3.98 4.69
N GLY A 146 -17.09 3.26 5.58
CA GLY A 146 -17.60 2.04 6.15
C GLY A 146 -16.67 1.47 7.18
N ALA A 147 -17.21 0.55 7.98
CA ALA A 147 -16.49 -0.14 9.04
C ALA A 147 -16.76 -1.64 8.98
N ALA A 148 -15.84 -2.43 9.51
CA ALA A 148 -15.99 -3.86 9.65
C ALA A 148 -15.22 -4.37 10.85
N SER A 149 -15.49 -5.62 11.21
CA SER A 149 -14.83 -6.30 12.33
C SER A 149 -14.68 -7.78 12.06
N THR A 150 -13.66 -8.38 12.65
CA THR A 150 -13.48 -9.84 12.66
C THR A 150 -12.71 -10.25 13.90
N ASP A 151 -12.95 -11.48 14.36
CA ASP A 151 -12.07 -12.14 15.31
C ASP A 151 -11.19 -13.14 14.54
N ALA A 152 -9.89 -13.15 14.80
CA ALA A 152 -8.95 -14.04 14.14
C ALA A 152 -7.73 -14.33 15.03
N GLY A 153 -7.34 -15.61 15.11
CA GLY A 153 -6.16 -16.03 15.88
C GLY A 153 -6.22 -15.68 17.37
N GLY A 154 -7.41 -15.56 17.97
CA GLY A 154 -7.56 -15.14 19.37
C GLY A 154 -7.43 -13.63 19.60
N HIS A 155 -7.46 -12.82 18.54
CA HIS A 155 -7.49 -11.37 18.61
C HIS A 155 -8.79 -10.82 18.01
N GLY A 156 -9.23 -9.66 18.49
CA GLY A 156 -10.36 -8.94 17.92
C GLY A 156 -9.89 -7.73 17.12
N PHE A 157 -10.34 -7.61 15.88
CA PHE A 157 -9.99 -6.53 14.98
C PHE A 157 -11.23 -5.76 14.53
N THR A 158 -11.11 -4.45 14.47
CA THR A 158 -12.06 -3.57 13.78
C THR A 158 -11.29 -2.68 12.82
N TRP A 159 -11.92 -2.28 11.72
CA TRP A 159 -11.30 -1.34 10.80
C TRP A 159 -12.31 -0.44 10.12
N GLU A 160 -11.83 0.73 9.71
CA GLU A 160 -12.59 1.79 9.06
C GLU A 160 -11.83 2.28 7.83
N LEU A 161 -12.54 2.49 6.72
CA LEU A 161 -12.01 3.22 5.57
C LEU A 161 -12.52 4.66 5.61
N ARG A 162 -11.61 5.63 5.59
CA ARG A 162 -11.97 7.05 5.64
C ARG A 162 -11.09 7.91 4.76
N ARG A 163 -11.65 9.06 4.36
CA ARG A 163 -10.94 10.11 3.64
C ARG A 163 -10.37 11.11 4.65
N ILE A 164 -9.13 11.56 4.48
CA ILE A 164 -8.43 12.43 5.42
C ILE A 164 -7.81 13.67 4.75
N GLY A 165 -7.38 14.64 5.56
CA GLY A 165 -6.66 15.82 5.09
C GLY A 165 -7.48 16.69 4.13
N ALA A 166 -8.72 17.03 4.48
CA ALA A 166 -9.65 17.76 3.60
C ALA A 166 -9.88 17.08 2.23
N GLY A 167 -9.76 15.75 2.16
CA GLY A 167 -10.07 14.98 0.96
C GLY A 167 -8.85 14.59 0.11
N ILE A 168 -7.63 14.88 0.55
CA ILE A 168 -6.42 14.66 -0.27
C ILE A 168 -5.84 13.24 -0.18
N ALA A 169 -6.26 12.46 0.82
CA ALA A 169 -5.74 11.11 1.05
C ALA A 169 -6.80 10.17 1.63
N TRP A 170 -6.50 8.88 1.56
CA TRP A 170 -7.33 7.80 2.10
C TRP A 170 -6.55 7.07 3.18
N CYS A 171 -7.25 6.55 4.18
CA CYS A 171 -6.63 5.63 5.13
C CYS A 171 -7.56 4.51 5.56
N VAL A 172 -6.95 3.36 5.84
CA VAL A 172 -7.58 2.28 6.61
C VAL A 172 -7.03 2.37 8.03
N ASP A 173 -7.91 2.66 8.98
CA ASP A 173 -7.59 2.62 10.40
C ASP A 173 -8.00 1.27 10.97
N VAL A 174 -7.06 0.53 11.55
CA VAL A 174 -7.29 -0.78 12.17
C VAL A 174 -7.12 -0.65 13.67
N THR A 175 -8.12 -1.06 14.45
CA THR A 175 -8.00 -1.19 15.90
C THR A 175 -7.88 -2.67 16.25
N ALA A 176 -6.79 -3.03 16.92
CA ALA A 176 -6.44 -4.39 17.30
C ALA A 176 -6.51 -4.58 18.81
N ARG A 177 -7.47 -5.37 19.28
CA ARG A 177 -7.54 -5.88 20.65
C ARG A 177 -6.80 -7.21 20.70
N LEU A 178 -5.54 -7.17 21.10
CA LEU A 178 -4.68 -8.36 21.09
C LEU A 178 -4.96 -9.26 22.30
N GLY A 179 -5.46 -10.47 22.06
CA GLY A 179 -5.43 -11.57 23.02
C GLY A 179 -4.12 -12.35 23.03
N SER A 180 -4.15 -13.59 23.52
CA SER A 180 -2.97 -14.44 23.76
C SER A 180 -2.45 -15.22 22.54
N GLY A 181 -3.02 -15.01 21.35
CA GLY A 181 -2.62 -15.75 20.15
C GLY A 181 -1.41 -15.15 19.41
N PRO A 182 -0.98 -15.80 18.31
CA PRO A 182 0.14 -15.32 17.49
C PRO A 182 -0.20 -14.02 16.74
N VAL A 183 0.70 -13.02 16.83
CA VAL A 183 0.53 -11.71 16.18
C VAL A 183 0.52 -11.77 14.64
N THR A 184 0.82 -12.92 14.04
CA THR A 184 0.82 -13.13 12.58
C THR A 184 -0.55 -12.83 11.96
N ALA A 185 -1.65 -13.00 12.71
CA ALA A 185 -2.99 -12.61 12.26
C ALA A 185 -3.10 -11.11 11.97
N LEU A 186 -2.47 -10.25 12.78
CA LEU A 186 -2.42 -8.81 12.54
C LEU A 186 -1.62 -8.50 11.27
N GLY A 187 -0.46 -9.13 11.10
CA GLY A 187 0.37 -8.95 9.90
C GLY A 187 -0.36 -9.33 8.61
N ALA A 188 -1.05 -10.48 8.63
CA ALA A 188 -1.86 -10.93 7.50
C ALA A 188 -3.02 -9.97 7.18
N LEU A 189 -3.70 -9.46 8.21
CA LEU A 189 -4.79 -8.49 8.06
C LEU A 189 -4.30 -7.17 7.43
N LEU A 190 -3.22 -6.59 7.99
CA LEU A 190 -2.64 -5.35 7.48
C LEU A 190 -2.14 -5.52 6.04
N HIS A 191 -1.51 -6.66 5.72
CA HIS A 191 -1.10 -6.98 4.36
C HIS A 191 -2.31 -7.03 3.42
N HIS A 192 -3.34 -7.80 3.78
CA HIS A 192 -4.54 -7.95 2.98
C HIS A 192 -5.21 -6.60 2.70
N HIS A 193 -5.45 -5.78 3.74
CA HIS A 193 -6.07 -4.47 3.56
C HIS A 193 -5.24 -3.52 2.69
N ARG A 194 -3.90 -3.54 2.85
CA ARG A 194 -3.00 -2.78 2.00
C ARG A 194 -3.13 -3.18 0.53
N GLN A 195 -3.15 -4.48 0.22
CA GLN A 195 -3.28 -4.96 -1.16
C GLN A 195 -4.67 -4.66 -1.73
N ALA A 196 -5.73 -4.95 -0.99
CA ALA A 196 -7.11 -4.73 -1.43
C ALA A 196 -7.36 -3.29 -1.88
N VAL A 197 -6.82 -2.32 -1.13
CA VAL A 197 -6.91 -0.90 -1.47
C VAL A 197 -5.95 -0.51 -2.59
N ARG A 198 -4.73 -1.07 -2.61
CA ARG A 198 -3.75 -0.85 -3.68
C ARG A 198 -4.29 -1.29 -5.03
N ASP A 199 -4.99 -2.41 -5.09
CA ASP A 199 -5.56 -2.95 -6.34
C ASP A 199 -6.61 -2.02 -6.96
N GLN A 200 -7.13 -1.06 -6.18
CA GLN A 200 -8.05 -0.02 -6.67
C GLN A 200 -7.34 1.25 -7.16
N GLY A 201 -6.01 1.23 -7.27
CA GLY A 201 -5.20 2.32 -7.83
C GLY A 201 -4.59 3.26 -6.78
N LEU A 202 -4.88 3.06 -5.49
CA LEU A 202 -4.25 3.84 -4.43
C LEU A 202 -2.81 3.36 -4.15
N ILE A 203 -1.93 4.30 -3.80
CA ILE A 203 -0.51 3.99 -3.55
C ILE A 203 -0.27 4.03 -2.03
N PRO A 204 0.08 2.91 -1.38
CA PRO A 204 0.37 2.93 0.04
C PRO A 204 1.61 3.78 0.34
N VAL A 205 1.50 4.63 1.37
CA VAL A 205 2.51 5.62 1.78
C VAL A 205 3.26 5.14 3.01
N THR A 206 2.53 4.69 4.03
CA THR A 206 3.10 4.25 5.31
C THR A 206 2.11 3.35 6.06
N ILE A 207 2.63 2.62 7.05
CA ILE A 207 1.85 1.95 8.09
C ILE A 207 2.34 2.48 9.44
N GLU A 208 1.48 3.20 10.14
CA GLU A 208 1.78 3.83 11.42
C GLU A 208 1.04 3.15 12.55
N ARG A 209 1.57 3.25 13.77
CA ARG A 209 0.90 2.82 15.00
C ARG A 209 0.68 4.01 15.93
N PHE A 210 -0.56 4.18 16.38
CA PHE A 210 -0.95 5.08 17.46
C PHE A 210 -1.16 4.24 18.72
N ALA A 211 -0.77 4.78 19.88
CA ALA A 211 -1.00 4.14 21.16
C ALA A 211 -2.37 4.53 21.74
#